data_AF-A0A348G602-F1
#
_entry.id   AF-A0A348G602-F1
#
_cell.length_a   1.000
_cell.length_b   1.000
_cell.length_c   1.000
_cell.angle_alpha   90.00
_cell.angle_beta   90.00
_cell.angle_gamma   90.00
#
_symmetry.space_group_name_H-M   'P 1'
#
loop_
_entity.id
_entity.type
_entity.pdbx_description
1 polymer ?
#
loop_
_entity_poly.entity_id
_entity_poly.type
_entity_poly.pdbx_seq_one_letter_code
_entity_poly.pdbx_strand_id
1 'polypeptide(L)'
;MASIACENIACGGFVFFNNFDSANLAKVEQVKITDVSSKDAYEVEGKSVDASNSKDTLDYEFNLWTKHDCHGTQYQNNNRTWFYFGVRCGRPNSSVRFNIVNLNKQVKMFSQGMCPVFKIVPGHLHWERIREKPTYTLDQRGSDFTLSFLYSTPDDTKAITYFAFTYPFSYIDLQNYLKRIDVKMGKRNVTCVDDIYYHRECAIKSLEGRRLDVLTISSYHNISTEREDRLNNMFPEESEERPYKFWDKKIIFISARVHPGETPSSFVLNGFLNFLLNREDQIAIVLRRLYVFKLVPMLNPDGVARGHYRMDTRGINLNRVYLNPSEVDHPTIYAARNLIRYYHYSYQLPNESTDGLSTINLEIAKSDVNVINSTASIANAVRDTTARLLQQVTLMSLDEKSKCTIETNKKHLLTLKKLDDTVIDKQNEGLSKESGKDANIAEDETNDKIIYTAIGTGEVAKSLDNSGLYLYIDLHGHASKKGVFMYGNHFTDPEDTITCMLLPKLMSINNPHFHFTSCNFAERNMYIVDKRDGMSREGSGRVAVYKMTGLIRSYTLECNYNSGRLVNTIPARVRDGVNKTVSHMFVPPKYTPAVFEAVLYFVSVFFIQLSR
;
A
#
# COMPACT_ATOMS: atom_id res chain seq x y z
N MET A 1 -22.93 -22.07 -16.38
CA MET A 1 -23.74 -21.80 -17.59
C MET A 1 -23.11 -20.63 -18.35
N ALA A 2 -23.27 -20.57 -19.68
CA ALA A 2 -22.89 -19.46 -20.56
C ALA A 2 -21.46 -18.89 -20.38
N SER A 3 -20.48 -19.52 -21.04
CA SER A 3 -19.23 -18.85 -21.41
C SER A 3 -19.54 -17.76 -22.43
N ILE A 4 -19.68 -16.51 -21.98
CA ILE A 4 -19.69 -15.36 -22.89
C ILE A 4 -18.24 -15.20 -23.36
N ALA A 5 -17.94 -15.71 -24.54
CA ALA A 5 -16.71 -15.39 -25.26
C ALA A 5 -16.77 -13.89 -25.61
N CYS A 6 -16.19 -13.06 -24.74
CA CYS A 6 -16.19 -11.61 -24.93
C CYS A 6 -15.21 -11.28 -26.06
N GLU A 7 -15.77 -11.00 -27.24
CA GLU A 7 -15.01 -10.64 -28.43
C GLU A 7 -14.25 -9.31 -28.23
N ASN A 8 -13.11 -9.18 -28.91
CA ASN A 8 -12.36 -7.92 -28.91
C ASN A 8 -13.17 -6.83 -29.62
N ILE A 9 -13.15 -5.60 -29.11
CA ILE A 9 -13.96 -4.51 -29.65
C ILE A 9 -13.27 -3.97 -30.92
N ALA A 10 -13.90 -4.17 -32.09
CA ALA A 10 -13.44 -3.58 -33.35
C ALA A 10 -14.11 -2.21 -33.56
N CYS A 11 -13.32 -1.15 -33.78
CA CYS A 11 -13.83 0.21 -34.01
C CYS A 11 -12.85 1.03 -34.86
N GLY A 12 -13.33 1.70 -35.91
CA GLY A 12 -12.51 2.63 -36.72
C GLY A 12 -11.26 2.06 -37.40
N GLY A 13 -11.19 0.74 -37.61
CA GLY A 13 -9.99 0.04 -38.09
C GLY A 13 -9.00 -0.39 -36.99
N PHE A 14 -9.33 -0.18 -35.72
CA PHE A 14 -8.57 -0.61 -34.55
C PHE A 14 -9.26 -1.80 -33.87
N VAL A 15 -8.48 -2.62 -33.17
CA VAL A 15 -8.98 -3.71 -32.33
C VAL A 15 -8.54 -3.48 -30.88
N PHE A 16 -9.51 -3.37 -29.98
CA PHE A 16 -9.29 -3.13 -28.56
C PHE A 16 -9.48 -4.41 -27.75
N PHE A 17 -8.50 -4.73 -26.92
CA PHE A 17 -8.43 -5.92 -26.09
C PHE A 17 -8.78 -5.57 -24.64
N ASN A 18 -9.73 -6.29 -24.04
CA ASN A 18 -10.21 -6.07 -22.68
C ASN A 18 -10.45 -7.37 -21.89
N ASN A 19 -9.97 -8.50 -22.41
CA ASN A 19 -10.18 -9.85 -21.86
C ASN A 19 -8.83 -10.46 -21.44
N PHE A 20 -8.23 -9.91 -20.39
CA PHE A 20 -7.01 -10.40 -19.75
C PHE A 20 -6.98 -9.94 -18.29
N ASP A 21 -6.03 -10.45 -17.48
CA ASP A 21 -6.01 -10.21 -16.04
C ASP A 21 -5.86 -8.72 -15.69
N SER A 22 -6.73 -8.21 -14.81
CA SER A 22 -6.83 -6.79 -14.45
C SER A 22 -7.25 -5.83 -15.57
N ALA A 23 -7.70 -6.33 -16.73
CA ALA A 23 -8.24 -5.48 -17.79
C ALA A 23 -9.52 -4.75 -17.36
N ASN A 24 -9.65 -3.48 -17.77
CA ASN A 24 -10.89 -2.73 -17.62
C ASN A 24 -11.07 -1.77 -18.80
N LEU A 25 -12.00 -2.15 -19.69
CA LEU A 25 -12.60 -1.37 -20.78
C LEU A 25 -13.97 -1.97 -21.10
N ALA A 26 -15.00 -1.14 -21.16
CA ALA A 26 -16.40 -1.52 -21.38
C ALA A 26 -16.87 -1.30 -22.82
N LYS A 27 -16.56 -0.14 -23.40
CA LYS A 27 -17.06 0.33 -24.70
C LYS A 27 -16.04 1.24 -25.36
N VAL A 28 -16.05 1.27 -26.69
CA VAL A 28 -15.29 2.22 -27.53
C VAL A 28 -16.22 2.78 -28.61
N GLU A 29 -16.12 4.08 -28.88
CA GLU A 29 -16.77 4.75 -30.01
C GLU A 29 -15.77 5.67 -30.72
N GLN A 30 -15.75 5.65 -32.05
CA GLN A 30 -14.97 6.60 -32.84
C GLN A 30 -15.72 7.94 -32.93
N VAL A 31 -15.02 9.03 -32.63
CA VAL A 31 -15.51 10.40 -32.82
C VAL A 31 -15.29 10.79 -34.28
N LYS A 32 -16.32 11.39 -34.91
CA LYS A 32 -16.20 11.96 -36.26
C LYS A 32 -15.41 13.26 -36.18
N ILE A 33 -14.18 13.24 -36.70
CA ILE A 33 -13.40 14.46 -36.92
C ILE A 33 -13.99 15.16 -38.14
N THR A 34 -14.68 16.28 -37.92
CA THR A 34 -15.12 17.16 -39.01
C THR A 34 -13.96 18.04 -39.46
N ASP A 35 -13.52 17.87 -40.70
CA ASP A 35 -12.59 18.80 -41.33
C ASP A 35 -13.20 20.21 -41.39
N VAL A 36 -12.66 21.12 -40.58
CA VAL A 36 -12.97 22.55 -40.67
C VAL A 36 -12.14 23.15 -41.81
N SER A 37 -12.50 22.77 -43.04
CA SER A 37 -11.80 23.16 -44.27
C SER A 37 -12.75 23.54 -45.42
N SER A 38 -13.87 24.20 -45.11
CA SER A 38 -14.54 25.08 -46.09
C SER A 38 -15.48 26.10 -45.43
N LYS A 39 -15.45 27.33 -45.96
CA LYS A 39 -16.29 28.51 -45.63
C LYS A 39 -15.95 29.17 -44.27
N ASP A 40 -15.74 30.48 -44.17
CA ASP A 40 -15.95 31.57 -45.14
C ASP A 40 -14.66 32.35 -45.46
N ALA A 41 -14.55 32.81 -46.71
CA ALA A 41 -13.53 33.76 -47.12
C ALA A 41 -14.08 35.19 -47.01
N TYR A 42 -13.53 35.98 -46.09
CA TYR A 42 -13.57 37.43 -46.14
C TYR A 42 -12.15 37.96 -46.01
N GLU A 43 -11.69 38.67 -47.04
CA GLU A 43 -10.37 39.26 -47.13
C GLU A 43 -10.24 40.44 -46.16
N VAL A 44 -9.20 40.41 -45.31
CA VAL A 44 -8.60 41.63 -44.76
C VAL A 44 -7.09 41.41 -44.77
N GLU A 45 -6.37 42.26 -45.50
CA GLU A 45 -4.91 42.19 -45.64
C GLU A 45 -4.18 42.58 -44.35
N GLY A 46 -2.96 42.04 -44.20
CA GLY A 46 -1.88 42.76 -43.51
C GLY A 46 -1.45 42.27 -42.12
N LYS A 47 -0.58 41.25 -42.09
CA LYS A 47 0.82 41.34 -41.57
C LYS A 47 1.45 39.96 -41.44
N SER A 48 2.69 39.84 -41.93
CA SER A 48 3.54 38.67 -41.77
C SER A 48 4.06 38.53 -40.34
N VAL A 49 3.86 37.36 -39.74
CA VAL A 49 4.66 36.86 -38.61
C VAL A 49 4.91 35.38 -38.87
N ASP A 50 6.17 34.95 -38.86
CA ASP A 50 6.54 33.55 -39.06
C ASP A 50 5.95 32.67 -37.95
N ALA A 51 5.01 31.79 -38.33
CA ALA A 51 4.39 30.84 -37.44
C ALA A 51 4.70 29.41 -37.91
N SER A 52 5.84 28.87 -37.47
CA SER A 52 6.19 27.45 -37.58
C SER A 52 5.35 26.58 -36.62
N ASN A 53 4.03 26.69 -36.72
CA ASN A 53 3.08 25.77 -36.09
C ASN A 53 2.64 24.73 -37.11
N SER A 54 3.35 23.61 -37.16
CA SER A 54 2.79 22.37 -37.68
C SER A 54 1.57 22.01 -36.85
N LYS A 55 0.37 22.29 -37.37
CA LYS A 55 -0.86 21.70 -36.84
C LYS A 55 -0.76 20.19 -37.05
N ASP A 56 -0.38 19.45 -36.02
CA ASP A 56 -0.46 17.99 -36.04
C ASP A 56 -1.91 17.60 -36.32
N THR A 57 -2.15 17.10 -37.54
CA THR A 57 -3.46 16.63 -37.97
C THR A 57 -3.79 15.37 -37.19
N LEU A 58 -4.88 15.39 -36.44
CA LEU A 58 -5.35 14.24 -35.70
C LEU A 58 -6.06 13.28 -36.65
N ASP A 59 -5.55 12.06 -36.80
CA ASP A 59 -6.12 11.06 -37.71
C ASP A 59 -7.34 10.35 -37.10
N TYR A 60 -7.30 10.10 -35.79
CA TYR A 60 -8.35 9.37 -35.08
C TYR A 60 -8.63 9.93 -33.69
N GLU A 61 -9.89 9.91 -33.29
CA GLU A 61 -10.31 10.20 -31.93
C GLU A 61 -11.32 9.15 -31.46
N PHE A 62 -11.15 8.65 -30.24
CA PHE A 62 -12.00 7.63 -29.65
C PHE A 62 -12.46 8.02 -28.25
N ASN A 63 -13.75 7.83 -27.99
CA ASN A 63 -14.32 7.83 -26.64
C ASN A 63 -14.32 6.39 -26.10
N LEU A 64 -13.84 6.23 -24.87
CA LEU A 64 -13.67 4.96 -24.18
C LEU A 64 -14.36 5.02 -22.81
N TRP A 65 -15.07 3.94 -22.45
CA TRP A 65 -15.73 3.81 -21.16
C TRP A 65 -15.12 2.69 -20.35
N THR A 66 -14.91 2.92 -19.05
CA THR A 66 -14.54 1.90 -18.07
C THR A 66 -15.77 1.22 -17.47
N LYS A 67 -15.60 -0.03 -17.05
CA LYS A 67 -16.54 -0.76 -16.21
C LYS A 67 -16.43 -0.23 -14.78
N HIS A 68 -17.57 -0.20 -14.11
CA HIS A 68 -17.65 0.01 -12.66
C HIS A 68 -17.02 -1.18 -11.90
N ASP A 69 -16.54 -0.96 -10.68
CA ASP A 69 -16.28 -2.05 -9.73
C ASP A 69 -17.59 -2.85 -9.56
N CYS A 70 -17.50 -4.18 -9.66
CA CYS A 70 -18.64 -5.11 -9.67
C CYS A 70 -19.67 -4.87 -10.80
N HIS A 71 -19.24 -4.33 -11.96
CA HIS A 71 -20.15 -4.08 -13.08
C HIS A 71 -20.97 -5.30 -13.51
N GLY A 72 -22.28 -5.09 -13.71
CA GLY A 72 -23.22 -6.14 -14.12
C GLY A 72 -23.65 -7.10 -13.01
N THR A 73 -23.30 -6.85 -11.75
CA THR A 73 -23.77 -7.63 -10.59
C THR A 73 -24.61 -6.78 -9.64
N GLN A 74 -25.30 -7.42 -8.70
CA GLN A 74 -26.04 -6.73 -7.62
C GLN A 74 -25.16 -5.88 -6.69
N TYR A 75 -23.84 -6.04 -6.77
CA TYR A 75 -22.84 -5.31 -5.97
C TYR A 75 -22.19 -4.13 -6.72
N GLN A 76 -22.67 -3.83 -7.93
CA GLN A 76 -22.16 -2.72 -8.74
C GLN A 76 -22.20 -1.42 -7.95
N ASN A 77 -21.06 -0.72 -7.90
CA ASN A 77 -20.93 0.53 -7.16
C ASN A 77 -20.33 1.64 -8.04
N ASN A 78 -20.17 2.84 -7.50
CA ASN A 78 -19.78 4.02 -8.27
C ASN A 78 -18.27 4.17 -8.55
N ASN A 79 -17.41 3.24 -8.08
CA ASN A 79 -15.99 3.30 -8.38
C ASN A 79 -15.72 2.91 -9.85
N ARG A 80 -15.03 3.80 -10.57
CA ARG A 80 -14.62 3.71 -11.97
C ARG A 80 -13.41 4.63 -12.17
N THR A 81 -12.22 4.13 -11.86
CA THR A 81 -10.96 4.90 -11.99
C THR A 81 -9.88 4.07 -12.68
N TRP A 82 -9.84 2.77 -12.42
CA TRP A 82 -8.92 1.86 -13.09
C TRP A 82 -9.32 1.68 -14.56
N PHE A 83 -8.33 1.76 -15.44
CA PHE A 83 -8.44 1.30 -16.82
C PHE A 83 -7.15 0.55 -17.18
N TYR A 84 -7.32 -0.52 -17.96
CA TYR A 84 -6.22 -1.27 -18.54
C TYR A 84 -6.75 -2.00 -19.79
N PHE A 85 -6.22 -1.67 -20.96
CA PHE A 85 -6.66 -2.25 -22.23
C PHE A 85 -5.49 -2.37 -23.22
N GLY A 86 -5.63 -3.26 -24.20
CA GLY A 86 -4.74 -3.34 -25.36
C GLY A 86 -5.38 -2.69 -26.58
N VAL A 87 -4.57 -2.22 -27.52
CA VAL A 87 -4.98 -1.69 -28.82
C VAL A 87 -4.03 -2.22 -29.89
N ARG A 88 -4.58 -2.82 -30.95
CA ARG A 88 -3.85 -3.08 -32.20
C ARG A 88 -4.37 -2.14 -33.28
N CYS A 89 -3.43 -1.47 -33.95
CA CYS A 89 -3.72 -0.36 -34.86
C CYS A 89 -3.78 -0.86 -36.31
N GLY A 90 -4.77 -0.39 -37.08
CA GLY A 90 -4.92 -0.76 -38.48
C GLY A 90 -4.00 -0.02 -39.45
N ARG A 91 -3.38 1.09 -39.00
CA ARG A 91 -2.40 1.90 -39.74
C ARG A 91 -1.25 2.27 -38.81
N PRO A 92 0.00 2.34 -39.31
CA PRO A 92 1.15 2.84 -38.57
C PRO A 92 1.19 4.38 -38.57
N ASN A 93 2.00 4.97 -37.69
CA ASN A 93 2.29 6.41 -37.58
C ASN A 93 1.08 7.36 -37.59
N SER A 94 -0.10 6.88 -37.22
CA SER A 94 -1.32 7.68 -37.07
C SER A 94 -1.36 8.36 -35.70
N SER A 95 -1.78 9.62 -35.67
CA SER A 95 -2.02 10.39 -34.44
C SER A 95 -3.41 10.09 -33.89
N VAL A 96 -3.47 9.53 -32.68
CA VAL A 96 -4.71 9.06 -32.05
C VAL A 96 -4.96 9.74 -30.71
N ARG A 97 -6.17 10.26 -30.52
CA ARG A 97 -6.65 10.75 -29.21
C ARG A 97 -7.55 9.71 -28.56
N PHE A 98 -7.22 9.35 -27.33
CA PHE A 98 -8.05 8.50 -26.48
C PHE A 98 -8.68 9.34 -25.36
N ASN A 99 -10.00 9.39 -25.31
CA ASN A 99 -10.78 10.05 -24.28
C ASN A 99 -11.42 8.99 -23.36
N ILE A 100 -10.93 8.81 -22.14
CA ILE A 100 -11.58 7.94 -21.15
C ILE A 100 -12.66 8.78 -20.44
N VAL A 101 -13.91 8.69 -20.88
CA VAL A 101 -14.93 9.74 -20.63
C VAL A 101 -15.66 9.65 -19.28
N ASN A 102 -15.69 8.47 -18.66
CA ASN A 102 -16.56 8.19 -17.51
C ASN A 102 -15.80 7.94 -16.20
N LEU A 103 -14.59 8.46 -16.01
CA LEU A 103 -13.84 8.20 -14.77
C LEU A 103 -14.43 8.99 -13.60
N ASN A 104 -14.19 8.52 -12.36
CA ASN A 104 -14.39 9.36 -11.18
C ASN A 104 -13.42 10.55 -11.19
N LYS A 105 -13.82 11.62 -10.50
CA LYS A 105 -13.04 12.87 -10.38
C LYS A 105 -11.64 12.67 -9.79
N GLN A 106 -10.62 12.62 -10.66
CA GLN A 106 -9.19 12.53 -10.29
C GLN A 106 -8.39 13.80 -10.57
N VAL A 107 -9.07 14.96 -10.74
CA VAL A 107 -8.49 16.28 -11.06
C VAL A 107 -7.19 16.57 -10.29
N LYS A 108 -7.17 16.35 -8.97
CA LYS A 108 -6.01 16.67 -8.12
C LYS A 108 -4.78 15.83 -8.43
N MET A 109 -4.93 14.63 -9.00
CA MET A 109 -3.82 13.76 -9.38
C MET A 109 -3.27 14.15 -10.77
N PHE A 110 -4.15 14.34 -11.76
CA PHE A 110 -3.76 14.72 -13.12
C PHE A 110 -3.26 16.17 -13.21
N SER A 111 -3.78 17.11 -12.41
CA SER A 111 -3.24 18.48 -12.34
C SER A 111 -1.81 18.54 -11.80
N GLN A 112 -1.37 17.53 -11.06
CA GLN A 112 0.02 17.37 -10.62
C GLN A 112 0.92 16.72 -11.69
N GLY A 113 0.38 16.44 -12.88
CA GLY A 113 1.07 15.84 -14.01
C GLY A 113 1.21 14.32 -13.93
N MET A 114 0.26 13.62 -13.30
CA MET A 114 0.14 12.18 -13.51
C MET A 114 -0.15 11.92 -14.99
N CYS A 115 0.56 10.97 -15.59
CA CYS A 115 0.29 10.47 -16.94
C CYS A 115 -0.04 8.97 -16.87
N PRO A 116 -0.97 8.48 -17.72
CA PRO A 116 -1.12 7.05 -17.99
C PRO A 116 0.21 6.43 -18.45
N VAL A 117 0.28 5.10 -18.43
CA VAL A 117 1.44 4.35 -18.93
C VAL A 117 1.07 3.51 -20.15
N PHE A 118 2.05 3.24 -21.00
CA PHE A 118 1.92 2.32 -22.12
C PHE A 118 3.11 1.35 -22.25
N LYS A 119 2.88 0.26 -22.97
CA LYS A 119 3.85 -0.80 -23.33
C LYS A 119 3.46 -1.37 -24.69
N ILE A 120 4.42 -1.78 -25.53
CA ILE A 120 4.13 -2.36 -26.86
C ILE A 120 4.66 -3.81 -26.91
N VAL A 121 3.86 -4.73 -27.45
CA VAL A 121 4.23 -6.15 -27.60
C VAL A 121 3.94 -6.62 -29.03
N PRO A 122 4.94 -7.09 -29.80
CA PRO A 122 6.38 -7.14 -29.49
C PRO A 122 7.04 -5.74 -29.53
N GLY A 123 8.37 -5.68 -29.35
CA GLY A 123 9.16 -4.45 -29.46
C GLY A 123 9.44 -3.77 -28.13
N HIS A 124 8.50 -2.98 -27.60
CA HIS A 124 8.73 -2.08 -26.46
C HIS A 124 8.21 -2.65 -25.14
N LEU A 125 8.92 -3.66 -24.61
CA LEU A 125 8.43 -4.51 -23.53
C LEU A 125 8.38 -3.88 -22.12
N HIS A 126 8.92 -2.67 -21.92
CA HIS A 126 8.83 -1.95 -20.64
C HIS A 126 7.69 -0.93 -20.63
N TRP A 127 7.13 -0.69 -19.45
CA TRP A 127 6.12 0.33 -19.23
C TRP A 127 6.77 1.72 -19.13
N GLU A 128 6.35 2.66 -19.99
CA GLU A 128 6.71 4.08 -19.86
C GLU A 128 5.46 4.96 -19.75
N ARG A 129 5.63 6.22 -19.31
CA ARG A 129 4.51 7.17 -19.22
C ARG A 129 4.25 7.79 -20.59
N ILE A 130 2.99 8.10 -20.89
CA ILE A 130 2.64 8.97 -22.01
C ILE A 130 3.42 10.29 -21.84
N ARG A 131 4.19 10.65 -22.86
CA ARG A 131 5.16 11.77 -22.84
C ARG A 131 4.44 13.11 -22.86
N GLU A 132 3.43 13.23 -23.71
CA GLU A 132 2.55 14.38 -23.75
C GLU A 132 1.68 14.46 -22.49
N LYS A 133 1.45 15.69 -22.03
CA LYS A 133 0.67 15.93 -20.83
C LYS A 133 -0.82 15.68 -21.14
N PRO A 134 -1.49 14.75 -20.44
CA PRO A 134 -2.91 14.53 -20.65
C PRO A 134 -3.73 15.76 -20.25
N THR A 135 -4.81 16.00 -20.98
CA THR A 135 -5.83 16.99 -20.64
C THR A 135 -7.00 16.31 -19.94
N TYR A 136 -7.85 17.10 -19.28
CA TYR A 136 -9.07 16.57 -18.68
C TYR A 136 -10.19 17.60 -18.68
N THR A 137 -11.43 17.11 -18.74
CA THR A 137 -12.65 17.92 -18.58
C THR A 137 -13.56 17.30 -17.53
N LEU A 138 -14.53 18.07 -17.07
CA LEU A 138 -15.62 17.62 -16.22
C LEU A 138 -16.93 17.78 -16.99
N ASP A 139 -17.88 16.87 -16.79
CA ASP A 139 -19.24 17.07 -17.31
C ASP A 139 -19.93 18.26 -16.63
N GLN A 140 -21.05 18.72 -17.19
CA GLN A 140 -21.81 19.86 -16.67
C GLN A 140 -22.28 19.66 -15.21
N ARG A 141 -22.45 18.41 -14.75
CA ARG A 141 -22.81 18.09 -13.35
C ARG A 141 -21.58 17.87 -12.45
N GLY A 142 -20.36 17.92 -12.99
CA GLY A 142 -19.09 17.74 -12.26
C GLY A 142 -18.88 16.33 -11.69
N SER A 143 -19.63 15.36 -12.19
CA SER A 143 -19.76 13.97 -11.75
C SER A 143 -18.87 12.99 -12.53
N ASP A 144 -18.72 13.20 -13.83
CA ASP A 144 -17.84 12.44 -14.74
C ASP A 144 -16.59 13.26 -15.08
N PHE A 145 -15.45 12.57 -15.11
CA PHE A 145 -14.15 13.11 -15.44
C PHE A 145 -13.65 12.44 -16.73
N THR A 146 -13.56 13.23 -17.80
CA THR A 146 -12.95 12.78 -19.04
C THR A 146 -11.45 13.01 -18.96
N LEU A 147 -10.65 11.96 -19.17
CA LEU A 147 -9.21 12.02 -19.33
C LEU A 147 -8.84 11.83 -20.79
N SER A 148 -8.15 12.80 -21.38
CA SER A 148 -7.75 12.76 -22.79
C SER A 148 -6.23 12.71 -22.93
N PHE A 149 -5.71 11.81 -23.77
CA PHE A 149 -4.29 11.74 -24.09
C PHE A 149 -4.07 11.39 -25.56
N LEU A 150 -2.95 11.88 -26.11
CA LEU A 150 -2.51 11.63 -27.48
C LEU A 150 -1.49 10.48 -27.49
N TYR A 151 -1.46 9.75 -28.61
CA TYR A 151 -0.53 8.66 -28.87
C TYR A 151 -0.33 8.44 -30.37
N SER A 152 0.92 8.28 -30.79
CA SER A 152 1.29 7.88 -32.16
C SER A 152 1.38 6.36 -32.26
N THR A 153 0.67 5.76 -33.20
CA THR A 153 0.66 4.29 -33.39
C THR A 153 2.03 3.77 -33.88
N PRO A 154 2.52 2.61 -33.42
CA PRO A 154 3.80 2.05 -33.85
C PRO A 154 3.81 1.63 -35.32
N ASP A 155 5.02 1.51 -35.90
CA ASP A 155 5.24 1.00 -37.27
C ASP A 155 4.73 -0.44 -37.45
N ASP A 156 4.90 -1.30 -36.45
CA ASP A 156 4.42 -2.69 -36.48
C ASP A 156 2.92 -2.77 -36.20
N THR A 157 2.13 -2.88 -37.28
CA THR A 157 0.68 -3.06 -37.24
C THR A 157 0.22 -4.39 -36.63
N LYS A 158 1.11 -5.35 -36.41
CA LYS A 158 0.83 -6.58 -35.65
C LYS A 158 0.98 -6.39 -34.15
N ALA A 159 1.73 -5.36 -33.72
CA ALA A 159 1.96 -5.10 -32.31
C ALA A 159 0.72 -4.59 -31.59
N ILE A 160 0.62 -4.95 -30.32
CA ILE A 160 -0.43 -4.50 -29.40
C ILE A 160 0.19 -3.49 -28.45
N THR A 161 -0.29 -2.24 -28.49
CA THR A 161 0.01 -1.25 -27.46
C THR A 161 -0.99 -1.40 -26.33
N TYR A 162 -0.48 -1.68 -25.14
CA TYR A 162 -1.25 -1.72 -23.90
C TYR A 162 -1.18 -0.37 -23.20
N PHE A 163 -2.31 0.12 -22.69
CA PHE A 163 -2.43 1.35 -21.90
C PHE A 163 -3.03 1.05 -20.53
N ALA A 164 -2.51 1.68 -19.47
CA ALA A 164 -3.04 1.52 -18.12
C ALA A 164 -3.02 2.84 -17.31
N PHE A 165 -3.91 2.93 -16.33
CA PHE A 165 -4.05 4.07 -15.41
C PHE A 165 -2.72 4.44 -14.70
N THR A 166 -1.96 3.42 -14.31
CA THR A 166 -0.58 3.49 -13.82
C THR A 166 0.09 2.15 -14.13
N TYR A 167 1.38 1.99 -13.82
CA TYR A 167 2.11 0.72 -13.91
C TYR A 167 1.28 -0.44 -13.34
N PRO A 168 0.80 -1.39 -14.17
CA PRO A 168 -0.03 -2.48 -13.69
C PRO A 168 0.82 -3.57 -13.04
N PHE A 169 0.21 -4.27 -12.09
CA PHE A 169 0.73 -5.50 -11.51
C PHE A 169 -0.48 -6.38 -11.19
N SER A 170 -0.73 -7.36 -12.05
CA SER A 170 -1.92 -8.22 -12.02
C SER A 170 -1.77 -9.37 -11.03
N TYR A 171 -2.83 -10.18 -10.83
CA TYR A 171 -2.74 -11.37 -9.99
C TYR A 171 -1.85 -12.44 -10.66
N ILE A 172 -1.97 -12.60 -11.97
CA ILE A 172 -1.12 -13.49 -12.77
C ILE A 172 0.35 -13.03 -12.74
N ASP A 173 0.63 -11.72 -12.77
CA ASP A 173 1.99 -11.20 -12.60
C ASP A 173 2.58 -11.59 -11.24
N LEU A 174 1.79 -11.46 -10.17
CA LEU A 174 2.18 -11.89 -8.82
C LEU A 174 2.45 -13.39 -8.77
N GLN A 175 1.52 -14.23 -9.25
CA GLN A 175 1.68 -15.68 -9.21
C GLN A 175 2.92 -16.15 -9.99
N ASN A 176 3.15 -15.58 -11.18
CA ASN A 176 4.34 -15.85 -11.98
C ASN A 176 5.63 -15.34 -11.31
N TYR A 177 5.57 -14.22 -10.59
CA TYR A 177 6.70 -13.68 -9.85
C TYR A 177 7.08 -14.55 -8.65
N LEU A 178 6.11 -14.92 -7.82
CA LEU A 178 6.33 -15.82 -6.69
C LEU A 178 6.82 -17.20 -7.16
N LYS A 179 6.24 -17.77 -8.23
CA LYS A 179 6.72 -19.04 -8.81
C LYS A 179 8.19 -18.98 -9.26
N ARG A 180 8.68 -17.83 -9.75
CA ARG A 180 10.11 -17.65 -10.06
C ARG A 180 10.98 -17.61 -8.80
N ILE A 181 10.47 -17.06 -7.69
CA ILE A 181 11.15 -17.09 -6.39
C ILE A 181 11.18 -18.51 -5.84
N ASP A 182 10.07 -19.23 -5.86
CA ASP A 182 9.98 -20.62 -5.41
C ASP A 182 11.03 -21.52 -6.11
N VAL A 183 11.13 -21.41 -7.45
CA VAL A 183 12.16 -22.10 -8.25
C VAL A 183 13.60 -21.63 -7.93
N LYS A 184 13.80 -20.37 -7.57
CA LYS A 184 15.12 -19.84 -7.19
C LYS A 184 15.57 -20.34 -5.81
N MET A 185 14.63 -20.51 -4.88
CA MET A 185 14.90 -20.98 -3.51
C MET A 185 15.04 -22.50 -3.45
N GLY A 186 14.11 -23.26 -4.04
CA GLY A 186 14.13 -24.73 -4.03
C GLY A 186 15.33 -25.37 -4.74
N LYS A 187 16.08 -24.62 -5.56
CA LYS A 187 17.34 -25.07 -6.20
C LYS A 187 18.58 -24.94 -5.32
N ARG A 188 18.47 -24.38 -4.11
CA ARG A 188 19.63 -23.96 -3.31
C ARG A 188 19.63 -24.61 -1.94
N ASN A 189 20.67 -25.38 -1.65
CA ASN A 189 20.90 -25.92 -0.32
C ASN A 189 21.28 -24.79 0.65
N VAL A 190 20.97 -25.01 1.94
CA VAL A 190 21.35 -24.15 3.05
C VAL A 190 22.85 -24.28 3.29
N THR A 191 23.60 -23.18 3.22
CA THR A 191 25.07 -23.20 3.39
C THR A 191 25.53 -22.76 4.78
N CYS A 192 24.73 -21.96 5.50
CA CYS A 192 25.06 -21.43 6.82
C CYS A 192 23.81 -20.90 7.53
N VAL A 193 23.92 -20.59 8.82
CA VAL A 193 22.81 -20.04 9.64
C VAL A 193 22.30 -18.66 9.17
N ASP A 194 23.09 -17.92 8.38
CA ASP A 194 22.72 -16.63 7.76
C ASP A 194 21.91 -16.76 6.47
N ASP A 195 21.83 -17.98 5.92
CA ASP A 195 21.08 -18.22 4.70
C ASP A 195 19.58 -17.97 4.92
N ILE A 196 18.88 -17.75 3.82
CA ILE A 196 17.49 -17.34 3.79
C ILE A 196 16.62 -18.56 4.10
N TYR A 197 15.91 -18.52 5.21
CA TYR A 197 14.68 -19.28 5.36
C TYR A 197 13.58 -18.59 4.53
N TYR A 198 12.99 -19.34 3.60
CA TYR A 198 11.87 -18.88 2.78
C TYR A 198 10.80 -19.98 2.76
N HIS A 199 9.56 -19.59 3.06
CA HIS A 199 8.40 -20.44 2.95
C HIS A 199 7.23 -19.64 2.35
N ARG A 200 6.49 -20.26 1.43
CA ARG A 200 5.30 -19.70 0.79
C ARG A 200 4.14 -20.67 0.99
N GLU A 201 3.00 -20.15 1.43
CA GLU A 201 1.82 -20.94 1.78
C GLU A 201 0.52 -20.25 1.33
N CYS A 202 -0.56 -21.03 1.16
CA CYS A 202 -1.91 -20.48 0.99
C CYS A 202 -2.58 -20.27 2.35
N ALA A 203 -2.78 -19.04 2.81
CA ALA A 203 -3.51 -18.82 4.06
C ALA A 203 -5.01 -19.13 3.93
N ILE A 204 -5.63 -18.75 2.81
CA ILE A 204 -7.04 -19.03 2.49
C ILE A 204 -7.29 -18.87 0.98
N LYS A 205 -8.43 -19.34 0.47
CA LYS A 205 -8.93 -18.94 -0.86
C LYS A 205 -9.80 -17.69 -0.75
N SER A 206 -9.76 -16.84 -1.77
CA SER A 206 -10.68 -15.71 -1.91
C SER A 206 -12.10 -16.15 -2.32
N LEU A 207 -13.02 -15.20 -2.46
CA LEU A 207 -14.41 -15.45 -2.86
C LEU A 207 -14.52 -16.17 -4.22
N GLU A 208 -13.53 -15.99 -5.10
CA GLU A 208 -13.45 -16.64 -6.41
C GLU A 208 -12.35 -17.70 -6.50
N GLY A 209 -11.89 -18.24 -5.36
CA GLY A 209 -10.98 -19.38 -5.32
C GLY A 209 -9.49 -19.05 -5.53
N ARG A 210 -9.10 -17.77 -5.63
CA ARG A 210 -7.68 -17.37 -5.78
C ARG A 210 -6.93 -17.54 -4.46
N ARG A 211 -5.66 -17.98 -4.50
CA ARG A 211 -4.79 -18.10 -3.30
C ARG A 211 -4.54 -16.71 -2.70
N LEU A 212 -4.76 -16.56 -1.40
CA LEU A 212 -4.10 -15.56 -0.58
C LEU A 212 -2.73 -16.12 -0.15
N ASP A 213 -1.68 -15.75 -0.86
CA ASP A 213 -0.33 -16.16 -0.51
C ASP A 213 0.20 -15.40 0.72
N VAL A 214 0.86 -16.13 1.61
CA VAL A 214 1.68 -15.59 2.70
C VAL A 214 3.11 -16.06 2.49
N LEU A 215 4.06 -15.13 2.65
CA LEU A 215 5.49 -15.43 2.60
C LEU A 215 6.08 -15.27 4.00
N THR A 216 6.78 -16.30 4.46
CA THR A 216 7.56 -16.29 5.70
C THR A 216 9.04 -16.22 5.36
N ILE A 217 9.75 -15.19 5.84
CA ILE A 217 11.17 -14.97 5.56
C ILE A 217 11.94 -14.69 6.85
N SER A 218 13.04 -15.40 7.06
CA SER A 218 13.98 -15.17 8.19
C SER A 218 15.35 -15.76 7.85
N SER A 219 16.24 -15.89 8.83
CA SER A 219 17.44 -16.73 8.76
C SER A 219 17.28 -17.95 9.67
N TYR A 220 18.13 -18.96 9.50
CA TYR A 220 18.11 -20.18 10.34
C TYR A 220 18.60 -19.97 11.78
N HIS A 221 18.95 -18.74 12.19
CA HIS A 221 19.15 -18.42 13.59
C HIS A 221 17.85 -18.68 14.37
N ASN A 222 17.97 -19.28 15.55
CA ASN A 222 16.86 -19.56 16.48
C ASN A 222 15.65 -20.29 15.86
N ILE A 223 15.86 -21.07 14.79
CA ILE A 223 14.79 -21.87 14.19
C ILE A 223 14.41 -23.04 15.13
N SER A 224 13.11 -23.26 15.30
CA SER A 224 12.56 -24.38 16.08
C SER A 224 12.39 -25.63 15.21
N THR A 225 12.33 -26.80 15.84
CA THR A 225 11.81 -28.03 15.21
C THR A 225 10.29 -28.01 15.06
N GLU A 226 9.59 -27.16 15.82
CA GLU A 226 8.13 -27.04 15.77
C GLU A 226 7.62 -26.31 14.52
N ARG A 227 6.44 -26.74 14.06
CA ARG A 227 5.66 -26.05 13.04
C ARG A 227 4.77 -24.96 13.64
N GLU A 228 4.43 -23.96 12.83
CA GLU A 228 3.35 -23.02 13.14
C GLU A 228 1.99 -23.71 13.10
N ASP A 229 1.12 -23.34 14.03
CA ASP A 229 -0.13 -24.06 14.29
C ASP A 229 -1.16 -23.78 13.18
N ARG A 230 -1.74 -24.84 12.58
CA ARG A 230 -2.82 -24.68 11.59
C ARG A 230 -4.06 -24.08 12.28
N LEU A 231 -4.43 -22.87 11.88
CA LEU A 231 -5.64 -22.21 12.38
C LEU A 231 -6.88 -22.80 11.70
N ASN A 232 -7.99 -22.89 12.44
CA ASN A 232 -9.27 -23.39 11.93
C ASN A 232 -9.69 -22.66 10.65
N ASN A 233 -10.20 -23.43 9.68
CA ASN A 233 -10.69 -22.97 8.38
C ASN A 233 -9.66 -22.15 7.55
N MET A 234 -8.36 -22.36 7.82
CA MET A 234 -7.25 -21.76 7.08
C MET A 234 -6.29 -22.86 6.60
N PHE A 235 -5.38 -22.50 5.70
CA PHE A 235 -4.35 -23.39 5.15
C PHE A 235 -4.95 -24.61 4.42
N PRO A 236 -5.77 -24.39 3.37
CA PRO A 236 -6.58 -25.43 2.70
C PRO A 236 -5.77 -26.49 1.96
N GLU A 237 -4.46 -26.30 1.79
CA GLU A 237 -3.56 -27.31 1.23
C GLU A 237 -3.05 -28.18 2.38
N GLU A 238 -3.77 -29.25 2.72
CA GLU A 238 -3.47 -30.09 3.91
C GLU A 238 -2.09 -30.75 3.87
N SER A 239 -1.57 -31.01 2.66
CA SER A 239 -0.24 -31.56 2.40
C SER A 239 0.91 -30.53 2.43
N GLU A 240 0.61 -29.23 2.42
CA GLU A 240 1.59 -28.14 2.50
C GLU A 240 1.94 -27.90 3.97
N GLU A 241 3.10 -28.37 4.44
CA GLU A 241 3.56 -28.09 5.82
C GLU A 241 3.58 -26.57 6.11
N ARG A 242 3.33 -26.19 7.37
CA ARG A 242 3.37 -24.78 7.81
C ARG A 242 4.81 -24.27 8.06
N PRO A 243 4.93 -22.96 8.39
CA PRO A 243 6.05 -22.35 9.08
C PRO A 243 6.91 -23.28 9.94
N TYR A 244 8.24 -23.18 9.98
CA TYR A 244 8.91 -23.44 11.26
C TYR A 244 8.67 -22.24 12.19
N LYS A 245 8.50 -22.48 13.49
CA LYS A 245 8.56 -21.44 14.53
C LYS A 245 10.01 -20.97 14.71
N PHE A 246 10.18 -19.77 15.26
CA PHE A 246 11.48 -19.17 15.59
C PHE A 246 11.44 -18.59 17.01
N TRP A 247 12.41 -19.00 17.84
CA TRP A 247 12.63 -18.51 19.20
C TRP A 247 13.22 -17.09 19.18
N ASP A 248 12.87 -16.27 20.18
CA ASP A 248 13.36 -14.90 20.41
C ASP A 248 13.24 -13.88 19.25
N LYS A 249 12.62 -14.25 18.12
CA LYS A 249 12.39 -13.37 16.98
C LYS A 249 10.98 -12.82 16.97
N LYS A 250 10.86 -11.50 16.99
CA LYS A 250 9.57 -10.84 16.82
C LYS A 250 9.10 -10.88 15.35
N ILE A 251 7.79 -10.80 15.16
CA ILE A 251 7.11 -10.85 13.86
C ILE A 251 6.95 -9.44 13.30
N ILE A 252 7.33 -9.24 12.03
CA ILE A 252 7.00 -8.05 11.24
C ILE A 252 5.99 -8.46 10.17
N PHE A 253 4.76 -7.95 10.28
CA PHE A 253 3.66 -8.27 9.37
C PHE A 253 3.44 -7.13 8.37
N ILE A 254 3.47 -7.42 7.07
CA ILE A 254 3.27 -6.41 6.02
C ILE A 254 2.25 -6.92 5.00
N SER A 255 1.22 -6.12 4.71
CA SER A 255 0.20 -6.42 3.70
C SER A 255 0.17 -5.38 2.58
N ALA A 256 -0.34 -5.78 1.41
CA ALA A 256 -0.50 -4.90 0.24
C ALA A 256 -1.78 -5.20 -0.56
N ARG A 257 -2.17 -4.26 -1.43
CA ARG A 257 -3.31 -4.38 -2.38
C ARG A 257 -4.61 -4.85 -1.75
N VAL A 258 -5.02 -4.25 -0.62
CA VAL A 258 -6.41 -4.36 -0.13
C VAL A 258 -7.38 -3.60 -1.05
N HIS A 259 -6.94 -2.46 -1.60
CA HIS A 259 -7.59 -1.80 -2.72
C HIS A 259 -6.94 -2.25 -4.05
N PRO A 260 -7.70 -2.78 -5.03
CA PRO A 260 -7.17 -3.34 -6.27
C PRO A 260 -6.34 -2.39 -7.14
N GLY A 261 -6.76 -1.14 -7.32
CA GLY A 261 -6.12 -0.17 -8.21
C GLY A 261 -4.82 0.43 -7.67
N GLU A 262 -4.49 0.17 -6.41
CA GLU A 262 -3.37 0.77 -5.69
C GLU A 262 -2.04 0.03 -5.94
N THR A 263 -1.69 -0.14 -7.22
CA THR A 263 -0.49 -0.86 -7.67
C THR A 263 0.85 -0.39 -7.09
N PRO A 264 1.07 0.89 -6.68
CA PRO A 264 2.30 1.29 -5.98
C PRO A 264 2.64 0.38 -4.80
N SER A 265 1.63 -0.09 -4.05
CA SER A 265 1.81 -1.00 -2.91
C SER A 265 2.49 -2.33 -3.30
N SER A 266 2.20 -2.88 -4.49
CA SER A 266 2.86 -4.09 -4.99
C SER A 266 4.33 -3.86 -5.29
N PHE A 267 4.68 -2.72 -5.89
CA PHE A 267 6.09 -2.41 -6.17
C PHE A 267 6.88 -2.16 -4.88
N VAL A 268 6.30 -1.44 -3.91
CA VAL A 268 6.89 -1.28 -2.57
C VAL A 268 7.19 -2.63 -1.91
N LEU A 269 6.24 -3.57 -1.94
CA LEU A 269 6.41 -4.90 -1.37
C LEU A 269 7.41 -5.76 -2.18
N ASN A 270 7.36 -5.70 -3.52
CA ASN A 270 8.28 -6.44 -4.38
C ASN A 270 9.74 -6.02 -4.17
N GLY A 271 9.99 -4.73 -3.98
CA GLY A 271 11.32 -4.21 -3.65
C GLY A 271 11.81 -4.67 -2.27
N PHE A 272 10.94 -4.65 -1.27
CA PHE A 272 11.26 -5.19 0.07
C PHE A 272 11.52 -6.69 0.05
N LEU A 273 10.73 -7.45 -0.72
CA LEU A 273 10.92 -8.88 -0.94
C LEU A 273 12.27 -9.16 -1.62
N ASN A 274 12.61 -8.44 -2.69
CA ASN A 274 13.93 -8.57 -3.35
C ASN A 274 15.10 -8.24 -2.41
N PHE A 275 14.95 -7.21 -1.57
CA PHE A 275 15.92 -6.86 -0.54
C PHE A 275 16.09 -7.97 0.50
N LEU A 276 14.99 -8.46 1.11
CA LEU A 276 15.04 -9.54 2.09
C LEU A 276 15.55 -10.86 1.51
N LEU A 277 15.39 -11.09 0.21
CA LEU A 277 15.89 -12.25 -0.51
C LEU A 277 17.29 -12.05 -1.13
N ASN A 278 17.97 -10.96 -0.82
CA ASN A 278 19.37 -10.75 -1.15
C ASN A 278 20.27 -11.42 -0.10
N ARG A 279 21.13 -12.35 -0.52
CA ARG A 279 22.11 -13.04 0.34
C ARG A 279 23.31 -12.17 0.70
N GLU A 280 23.65 -11.19 -0.14
CA GLU A 280 24.86 -10.37 0.01
C GLU A 280 24.59 -9.05 0.76
N ASP A 281 23.33 -8.61 0.81
CA ASP A 281 22.96 -7.39 1.53
C ASP A 281 23.06 -7.59 3.06
N GLN A 282 24.02 -6.89 3.65
CA GLN A 282 24.35 -6.97 5.07
C GLN A 282 23.23 -6.47 5.99
N ILE A 283 22.41 -5.51 5.53
CA ILE A 283 21.26 -5.04 6.28
C ILE A 283 20.20 -6.15 6.26
N ALA A 284 19.94 -6.75 5.11
CA ALA A 284 18.99 -7.87 5.00
C ALA A 284 19.39 -9.08 5.86
N ILE A 285 20.69 -9.44 5.91
CA ILE A 285 21.20 -10.49 6.82
C ILE A 285 20.85 -10.17 8.27
N VAL A 286 21.23 -8.99 8.77
CA VAL A 286 20.99 -8.59 10.17
C VAL A 286 19.50 -8.65 10.51
N LEU A 287 18.62 -8.23 9.60
CA LEU A 287 17.18 -8.27 9.83
C LEU A 287 16.60 -9.68 9.85
N ARG A 288 17.09 -10.58 8.99
CA ARG A 288 16.71 -12.00 9.01
C ARG A 288 17.17 -12.71 10.30
N ARG A 289 18.27 -12.25 10.92
CA ARG A 289 18.68 -12.74 12.26
C ARG A 289 17.71 -12.31 13.37
N LEU A 290 17.16 -11.11 13.30
CA LEU A 290 16.39 -10.49 14.38
C LEU A 290 14.88 -10.73 14.28
N TYR A 291 14.34 -10.88 13.07
CA TYR A 291 12.91 -10.88 12.82
C TYR A 291 12.45 -12.03 11.92
N VAL A 292 11.18 -12.37 12.06
CA VAL A 292 10.43 -13.19 11.10
C VAL A 292 9.49 -12.27 10.33
N PHE A 293 9.66 -12.19 9.03
CA PHE A 293 8.83 -11.38 8.14
C PHE A 293 7.65 -12.21 7.63
N LYS A 294 6.43 -11.70 7.83
CA LYS A 294 5.18 -12.27 7.32
C LYS A 294 4.59 -11.29 6.31
N LEU A 295 4.72 -11.63 5.03
CA LEU A 295 4.35 -10.75 3.92
C LEU A 295 3.10 -11.28 3.21
N VAL A 296 2.08 -10.44 3.04
CA VAL A 296 0.84 -10.73 2.30
C VAL A 296 0.81 -9.88 1.02
N PRO A 297 1.22 -10.40 -0.15
CA PRO A 297 1.47 -9.55 -1.31
C PRO A 297 0.22 -8.95 -1.97
N MET A 298 -0.95 -9.56 -1.76
CA MET A 298 -2.21 -9.10 -2.36
C MET A 298 -3.43 -9.57 -1.56
N LEU A 299 -3.99 -8.68 -0.75
CA LEU A 299 -5.19 -8.95 0.06
C LEU A 299 -6.49 -9.06 -0.76
N ASN A 300 -6.57 -8.44 -1.95
CA ASN A 300 -7.76 -8.45 -2.79
C ASN A 300 -7.46 -9.01 -4.20
N PRO A 301 -7.13 -10.31 -4.31
CA PRO A 301 -6.76 -10.92 -5.60
C PRO A 301 -7.91 -10.91 -6.61
N ASP A 302 -9.16 -11.00 -6.16
CA ASP A 302 -10.33 -11.05 -7.04
C ASP A 302 -10.65 -9.69 -7.65
N GLY A 303 -10.67 -8.62 -6.85
CA GLY A 303 -10.84 -7.27 -7.35
C GLY A 303 -9.69 -6.85 -8.28
N VAL A 304 -8.45 -7.28 -7.99
CA VAL A 304 -7.32 -7.06 -8.90
C VAL A 304 -7.55 -7.76 -10.24
N ALA A 305 -7.93 -9.04 -10.22
CA ALA A 305 -8.14 -9.80 -11.45
C ALA A 305 -9.30 -9.27 -12.30
N ARG A 306 -10.37 -8.77 -11.67
CA ARG A 306 -11.51 -8.13 -12.36
C ARG A 306 -11.27 -6.69 -12.83
N GLY A 307 -10.09 -6.11 -12.59
CA GLY A 307 -9.79 -4.73 -12.97
C GLY A 307 -10.62 -3.70 -12.19
N HIS A 308 -10.95 -3.99 -10.93
CA HIS A 308 -11.55 -3.03 -10.01
C HIS A 308 -10.53 -1.96 -9.60
N TYR A 309 -11.02 -0.86 -9.03
CA TYR A 309 -10.21 0.18 -8.42
C TYR A 309 -10.13 0.06 -6.90
N ARG A 310 -11.23 -0.26 -6.20
CA ARG A 310 -11.29 -0.16 -4.73
C ARG A 310 -11.92 -1.36 -4.03
N MET A 311 -12.96 -1.94 -4.60
CA MET A 311 -13.78 -2.94 -3.90
C MET A 311 -13.38 -4.38 -4.24
N ASP A 312 -13.74 -5.32 -3.37
CA ASP A 312 -13.79 -6.75 -3.71
C ASP A 312 -14.92 -7.04 -4.73
N THR A 313 -15.30 -8.32 -4.87
CA THR A 313 -16.34 -8.79 -5.80
C THR A 313 -17.76 -8.79 -5.22
N ARG A 314 -17.91 -8.37 -3.97
CA ARG A 314 -19.18 -8.08 -3.28
C ARG A 314 -19.38 -6.58 -3.04
N GLY A 315 -18.57 -5.73 -3.66
CA GLY A 315 -18.66 -4.27 -3.55
C GLY A 315 -18.16 -3.73 -2.20
N ILE A 316 -17.52 -4.56 -1.38
CA ILE A 316 -17.04 -4.21 -0.04
C ILE A 316 -15.65 -3.59 -0.12
N ASN A 317 -15.49 -2.50 0.63
CA ASN A 317 -14.19 -1.90 0.91
C ASN A 317 -13.49 -2.72 2.01
N LEU A 318 -12.65 -3.68 1.62
CA LEU A 318 -11.97 -4.59 2.54
C LEU A 318 -11.13 -3.87 3.62
N ASN A 319 -10.69 -2.63 3.40
CA ASN A 319 -10.02 -1.81 4.42
C ASN A 319 -11.02 -1.08 5.35
N ARG A 320 -12.17 -1.70 5.61
CA ARG A 320 -13.21 -1.27 6.57
C ARG A 320 -13.76 -2.41 7.44
N VAL A 321 -13.34 -3.66 7.20
CA VAL A 321 -13.91 -4.84 7.86
C VAL A 321 -12.95 -5.56 8.82
N TYR A 322 -11.76 -5.01 9.09
CA TYR A 322 -10.74 -5.68 9.94
C TYR A 322 -11.14 -5.88 11.40
N LEU A 323 -12.12 -5.13 11.93
CA LEU A 323 -12.60 -5.32 13.31
C LEU A 323 -13.29 -6.69 13.47
N ASN A 324 -14.19 -7.01 12.54
CA ASN A 324 -14.99 -8.23 12.53
C ASN A 324 -15.21 -8.75 11.08
N PRO A 325 -14.16 -9.28 10.43
CA PRO A 325 -14.28 -9.87 9.11
C PRO A 325 -14.99 -11.22 9.20
N SER A 326 -15.79 -11.54 8.19
CA SER A 326 -16.46 -12.83 8.03
C SER A 326 -15.56 -13.76 7.24
N GLU A 327 -15.48 -15.02 7.64
CA GLU A 327 -14.77 -16.05 6.89
C GLU A 327 -15.36 -16.25 5.49
N VAL A 328 -16.69 -16.22 5.39
CA VAL A 328 -17.44 -16.49 4.14
C VAL A 328 -17.50 -15.25 3.24
N ASP A 329 -17.64 -14.06 3.83
CA ASP A 329 -17.86 -12.83 3.05
C ASP A 329 -16.58 -12.03 2.83
N HIS A 330 -15.62 -12.12 3.75
CA HIS A 330 -14.36 -11.36 3.76
C HIS A 330 -13.13 -12.26 3.98
N PRO A 331 -13.01 -13.44 3.31
CA PRO A 331 -12.05 -14.50 3.66
C PRO A 331 -10.61 -14.02 3.81
N THR A 332 -10.14 -13.14 2.91
CA THR A 332 -8.75 -12.69 2.92
C THR A 332 -8.42 -11.79 4.11
N ILE A 333 -9.38 -11.00 4.59
CA ILE A 333 -9.22 -10.15 5.78
C ILE A 333 -9.41 -10.97 7.06
N TYR A 334 -10.30 -11.97 7.04
CA TYR A 334 -10.41 -12.96 8.11
C TYR A 334 -9.08 -13.68 8.34
N ALA A 335 -8.47 -14.21 7.27
CA ALA A 335 -7.17 -14.86 7.33
C ALA A 335 -6.06 -13.92 7.84
N ALA A 336 -5.94 -12.72 7.29
CA ALA A 336 -4.94 -11.74 7.74
C ALA A 336 -5.12 -11.37 9.22
N ARG A 337 -6.35 -11.13 9.67
CA ARG A 337 -6.66 -10.82 11.07
C ARG A 337 -6.32 -11.97 12.01
N ASN A 338 -6.70 -13.20 11.68
CA ASN A 338 -6.44 -14.35 12.55
C ASN A 338 -4.95 -14.69 12.62
N LEU A 339 -4.20 -14.54 11.53
CA LEU A 339 -2.73 -14.57 11.56
C LEU A 339 -2.15 -13.51 12.50
N ILE A 340 -2.62 -12.25 12.43
CA ILE A 340 -2.15 -11.18 13.32
C ILE A 340 -2.48 -11.47 14.79
N ARG A 341 -3.67 -12.00 15.09
CA ARG A 341 -4.03 -12.47 16.45
C ARG A 341 -3.12 -13.59 16.91
N TYR A 342 -2.88 -14.59 16.05
CA TYR A 342 -1.99 -15.71 16.33
C TYR A 342 -0.59 -15.22 16.71
N TYR A 343 0.03 -14.34 15.91
CA TYR A 343 1.36 -13.79 16.19
C TYR A 343 1.43 -12.87 17.41
N HIS A 344 0.30 -12.32 17.88
CA HIS A 344 0.25 -11.49 19.08
C HIS A 344 0.01 -12.31 20.36
N TYR A 345 -1.01 -13.17 20.35
CA TYR A 345 -1.47 -13.91 21.54
C TYR A 345 -0.81 -15.27 21.69
N SER A 346 -0.84 -16.10 20.63
CA SER A 346 -0.57 -17.54 20.68
C SER A 346 0.87 -17.91 20.33
N TYR A 347 1.55 -17.09 19.51
CA TYR A 347 2.95 -17.26 19.17
C TYR A 347 3.81 -16.89 20.38
N GLN A 348 4.02 -17.89 21.25
CA GLN A 348 4.85 -17.77 22.43
C GLN A 348 6.32 -17.60 22.00
N LEU A 349 6.94 -16.55 22.50
CA LEU A 349 8.39 -16.44 22.59
C LEU A 349 8.74 -16.93 23.99
N PRO A 350 9.38 -18.09 24.15
CA PRO A 350 9.87 -18.52 25.46
C PRO A 350 10.89 -17.49 25.96
N ASN A 351 10.87 -17.17 27.25
CA ASN A 351 11.96 -16.43 27.85
C ASN A 351 13.19 -17.34 28.04
N GLU A 352 14.39 -16.76 28.10
CA GLU A 352 15.60 -17.45 28.57
C GLU A 352 15.45 -17.91 30.03
N SER A 353 14.79 -19.05 30.26
CA SER A 353 14.76 -19.76 31.56
C SER A 353 14.02 -21.09 31.46
N THR A 354 14.58 -22.06 30.74
CA THR A 354 14.62 -23.49 31.18
C THR A 354 15.52 -24.32 30.28
N ASP A 355 16.22 -25.28 30.90
CA ASP A 355 17.28 -26.11 30.31
C ASP A 355 16.93 -26.77 28.98
N GLY A 356 17.80 -26.59 27.97
CA GLY A 356 17.59 -27.24 26.66
C GLY A 356 18.50 -26.78 25.53
N LEU A 357 19.77 -26.47 25.78
CA LEU A 357 20.72 -26.11 24.72
C LEU A 357 21.15 -27.35 23.89
N SER A 358 20.20 -27.97 23.19
CA SER A 358 20.47 -28.96 22.16
C SER A 358 21.02 -28.25 20.92
N THR A 359 22.32 -27.98 20.93
CA THR A 359 23.06 -27.48 19.77
C THR A 359 22.82 -28.43 18.59
N ILE A 360 21.96 -28.03 17.64
CA ILE A 360 21.74 -28.78 16.42
C ILE A 360 23.02 -28.68 15.59
N ASN A 361 23.83 -29.74 15.65
CA ASN A 361 24.98 -29.94 14.78
C ASN A 361 24.46 -30.20 13.36
N LEU A 362 24.19 -29.13 12.61
CA LEU A 362 24.32 -29.16 11.17
C LEU A 362 25.82 -29.39 10.87
N GLU A 363 26.16 -30.54 10.30
CA GLU A 363 27.51 -30.87 9.85
C GLU A 363 27.94 -29.98 8.67
N ILE A 364 28.29 -28.74 8.99
CA ILE A 364 28.94 -27.80 8.09
C ILE A 364 30.43 -27.87 8.42
N ALA A 365 31.22 -28.32 7.45
CA ALA A 365 32.66 -28.53 7.60
C ALA A 365 33.33 -27.27 8.17
N LYS A 366 34.02 -27.42 9.31
CA LYS A 366 34.75 -26.33 9.96
C LYS A 366 35.88 -25.85 9.06
N SER A 367 35.88 -24.56 8.73
CA SER A 367 37.07 -23.82 8.30
C SER A 367 37.18 -22.56 9.16
N ASP A 368 38.37 -22.34 9.72
CA ASP A 368 38.60 -21.33 10.75
C ASP A 368 38.41 -19.90 10.23
N VAL A 369 37.57 -19.12 10.92
CA VAL A 369 37.48 -17.67 10.73
C VAL A 369 37.44 -16.98 12.09
N ASN A 370 38.54 -16.30 12.43
CA ASN A 370 38.62 -15.47 13.64
C ASN A 370 37.66 -14.27 13.53
N VAL A 371 36.57 -14.30 14.31
CA VAL A 371 35.61 -13.19 14.39
C VAL A 371 36.18 -12.07 15.28
N ILE A 372 36.66 -11.01 14.66
CA ILE A 372 37.08 -9.79 15.37
C ILE A 372 35.82 -9.05 15.86
N ASN A 373 35.68 -8.93 17.19
CA ASN A 373 34.58 -8.23 17.88
C ASN A 373 34.60 -6.71 17.60
N SER A 374 34.05 -6.30 16.45
CA SER A 374 33.90 -4.90 16.02
C SER A 374 32.59 -4.24 16.49
N THR A 375 31.71 -5.00 17.16
CA THR A 375 30.38 -4.59 17.60
C THR A 375 30.38 -3.49 18.67
N ALA A 376 31.39 -3.44 19.54
CA ALA A 376 31.44 -2.51 20.67
C ALA A 376 31.64 -1.04 20.27
N SER A 377 32.51 -0.76 19.30
CA SER A 377 32.85 0.62 18.89
C SER A 377 31.66 1.34 18.24
N ILE A 378 30.90 0.63 17.40
CA ILE A 378 29.73 1.18 16.70
C ILE A 378 28.56 1.43 17.66
N ALA A 379 28.41 0.63 18.72
CA ALA A 379 27.29 0.74 19.66
C ALA A 379 27.24 2.09 20.39
N ASN A 380 28.40 2.66 20.75
CA ASN A 380 28.46 3.91 21.51
C ASN A 380 28.08 5.14 20.66
N ALA A 381 28.41 5.17 19.36
CA ALA A 381 28.03 6.27 18.46
C ALA A 381 26.52 6.29 18.13
N VAL A 382 25.88 5.12 18.12
CA VAL A 382 24.44 4.99 17.81
C VAL A 382 23.57 5.46 18.98
N ARG A 383 23.94 5.12 20.23
CA ARG A 383 23.18 5.51 21.44
C ARG A 383 23.04 7.03 21.56
N ASP A 384 24.12 7.75 21.28
CA ASP A 384 24.19 9.22 21.25
C ASP A 384 23.29 9.80 20.14
N THR A 385 23.31 9.22 18.94
CA THR A 385 22.45 9.65 17.82
C THR A 385 20.96 9.48 18.14
N THR A 386 20.56 8.35 18.74
CA THR A 386 19.15 8.09 19.11
C THR A 386 18.66 9.06 20.20
N ALA A 387 19.47 9.35 21.22
CA ALA A 387 19.14 10.32 22.26
C ALA A 387 18.93 11.74 21.70
N ARG A 388 19.81 12.19 20.79
CA ARG A 388 19.67 13.50 20.12
C ARG A 388 18.41 13.55 19.23
N LEU A 389 18.07 12.47 18.55
CA LEU A 389 16.86 12.39 17.70
C LEU A 389 15.58 12.40 18.55
N LEU A 390 15.55 11.72 19.70
CA LEU A 390 14.45 11.79 20.65
C LEU A 390 14.24 13.22 21.16
N GLN A 391 15.31 13.92 21.58
CA GLN A 391 15.24 15.34 21.93
C GLN A 391 14.66 16.20 20.79
N GLN A 392 15.10 15.97 19.55
CA GLN A 392 14.63 16.73 18.39
C GLN A 392 13.14 16.47 18.08
N VAL A 393 12.64 15.24 18.29
CA VAL A 393 11.20 14.93 18.15
C VAL A 393 10.38 15.60 19.26
N THR A 394 10.85 15.57 20.51
CA THR A 394 10.19 16.26 21.64
C THR A 394 10.10 17.77 21.41
N LEU A 395 11.18 18.40 20.96
CA LEU A 395 11.21 19.82 20.61
C LEU A 395 10.20 20.15 19.48
N MET A 396 10.10 19.33 18.44
CA MET A 396 9.13 19.54 17.36
C MET A 396 7.67 19.36 17.81
N SER A 397 7.39 18.47 18.77
CA SER A 397 6.05 18.27 19.35
C SER A 397 5.57 19.52 20.13
N LEU A 398 6.47 20.15 20.88
CA LEU A 398 6.21 21.43 21.55
C LEU A 398 5.93 22.56 20.55
N ASP A 399 6.63 22.53 19.40
CA ASP A 399 6.52 23.51 18.32
C ASP A 399 5.25 23.34 17.45
N GLU A 400 4.60 22.17 17.47
CA GLU A 400 3.25 21.99 16.92
C GLU A 400 2.15 22.36 17.93
N LYS A 401 2.35 22.11 19.23
CA LYS A 401 1.46 22.63 20.29
C LYS A 401 1.39 24.17 20.25
N SER A 402 2.53 24.86 20.15
CA SER A 402 2.56 26.33 20.07
C SER A 402 1.83 26.87 18.84
N LYS A 403 2.02 26.26 17.67
CA LYS A 403 1.31 26.63 16.42
C LYS A 403 -0.20 26.38 16.51
N CYS A 404 -0.62 25.27 17.12
CA CYS A 404 -2.04 24.96 17.35
C CYS A 404 -2.72 26.01 18.26
N THR A 405 -2.05 26.42 19.34
CA THR A 405 -2.53 27.50 20.22
C THR A 405 -2.64 28.84 19.48
N ILE A 406 -1.66 29.18 18.63
CA ILE A 406 -1.67 30.41 17.83
C ILE A 406 -2.79 30.42 16.78
N GLU A 407 -3.06 29.30 16.10
CA GLU A 407 -4.19 29.19 15.15
C GLU A 407 -5.55 29.25 15.87
N THR A 408 -5.66 28.64 17.06
CA THR A 408 -6.87 28.68 17.88
C THR A 408 -7.17 30.10 18.36
N ASN A 409 -6.15 30.81 18.86
CA ASN A 409 -6.27 32.21 19.28
C ASN A 409 -6.58 33.14 18.10
N LYS A 410 -5.99 32.92 16.92
CA LYS A 410 -6.36 33.68 15.69
C LYS A 410 -7.82 33.45 15.29
N LYS A 411 -8.33 32.22 15.38
CA LYS A 411 -9.77 31.96 15.15
C LYS A 411 -10.64 32.67 16.18
N HIS A 412 -10.30 32.58 17.47
CA HIS A 412 -11.09 33.21 18.52
C HIS A 412 -11.17 34.73 18.38
N LEU A 413 -10.06 35.38 17.98
CA LEU A 413 -9.97 36.82 17.70
C LEU A 413 -10.74 37.24 16.42
N LEU A 414 -10.87 36.34 15.44
CA LEU A 414 -11.68 36.54 14.23
C LEU A 414 -13.19 36.37 14.50
N THR A 415 -13.58 35.52 15.47
CA THR A 415 -14.97 35.37 15.91
C THR A 415 -15.42 36.55 16.77
N LEU A 416 -14.57 37.06 17.66
CA LEU A 416 -14.88 38.21 18.51
C LEU A 416 -15.09 39.52 17.72
N LYS A 417 -14.44 39.69 16.55
CA LYS A 417 -14.68 40.84 15.66
C LYS A 417 -15.94 40.74 14.78
N LYS A 418 -16.85 39.80 15.06
CA LYS A 418 -18.08 39.57 14.29
C LYS A 418 -19.36 39.55 15.14
N LEU A 419 -19.28 39.99 16.39
CA LEU A 419 -20.40 39.94 17.35
C LEU A 419 -20.83 41.29 17.94
N ASP A 420 -20.09 42.38 17.64
CA ASP A 420 -20.61 43.75 17.81
C ASP A 420 -21.46 44.13 16.59
N ASP A 421 -22.67 43.57 16.51
CA ASP A 421 -23.85 44.12 15.80
C ASP A 421 -25.02 43.13 15.87
N THR A 422 -25.74 43.09 17.00
CA THR A 422 -27.23 43.01 17.13
C THR A 422 -27.65 42.79 18.58
N VAL A 423 -28.79 43.39 18.97
CA VAL A 423 -29.33 43.37 20.34
C VAL A 423 -30.76 42.80 20.32
N ILE A 424 -31.27 42.37 21.48
CA ILE A 424 -32.70 42.20 21.87
C ILE A 424 -33.25 40.74 21.98
N ASP A 425 -33.09 40.18 23.20
CA ASP A 425 -34.16 39.74 24.14
C ASP A 425 -34.71 38.28 24.22
N LYS A 426 -35.10 37.92 25.46
CA LYS A 426 -35.98 36.84 26.01
C LYS A 426 -35.43 35.46 26.49
N GLN A 427 -35.07 35.45 27.79
CA GLN A 427 -35.70 34.70 28.94
C GLN A 427 -35.84 33.15 29.01
N ASN A 428 -35.37 32.61 30.17
CA ASN A 428 -35.90 31.53 31.06
C ASN A 428 -36.10 30.06 30.56
N GLU A 429 -36.08 28.96 31.35
CA GLU A 429 -35.62 28.60 32.72
C GLU A 429 -35.65 27.03 32.95
N GLY A 430 -34.95 26.50 33.96
CA GLY A 430 -35.19 25.16 34.62
C GLY A 430 -34.45 23.91 34.05
N LEU A 431 -33.67 23.08 34.78
CA LEU A 431 -33.89 22.22 35.99
C LEU A 431 -34.76 20.95 35.71
N SER A 432 -34.48 19.70 36.16
CA SER A 432 -33.42 19.09 37.01
C SER A 432 -33.45 17.52 37.07
N LYS A 433 -32.33 16.86 37.47
CA LYS A 433 -32.14 15.62 38.32
C LYS A 433 -32.76 14.22 37.96
N GLU A 434 -32.00 13.10 37.85
CA GLU A 434 -31.63 12.01 38.85
C GLU A 434 -32.61 10.79 38.93
N SER A 435 -32.27 9.53 39.34
CA SER A 435 -31.01 8.72 39.45
C SER A 435 -31.28 7.21 39.83
N GLY A 436 -30.30 6.29 39.65
CA GLY A 436 -30.27 4.90 40.23
C GLY A 436 -30.54 3.72 39.26
N LYS A 437 -30.27 2.42 39.54
CA LYS A 437 -29.30 1.61 40.34
C LYS A 437 -29.90 0.18 40.54
N ASP A 438 -29.11 -0.90 40.44
CA ASP A 438 -29.02 -2.07 41.37
C ASP A 438 -28.51 -3.39 40.73
N ALA A 439 -28.13 -4.37 41.57
CA ALA A 439 -27.38 -5.60 41.24
C ALA A 439 -27.87 -6.84 42.04
N ASN A 440 -27.42 -8.06 41.71
CA ASN A 440 -27.43 -9.25 42.60
C ASN A 440 -26.57 -10.42 42.06
N ILE A 441 -26.26 -11.41 42.93
CA ILE A 441 -25.27 -12.51 42.78
C ILE A 441 -25.92 -13.89 43.06
N ALA A 442 -25.42 -14.99 42.45
CA ALA A 442 -25.58 -16.38 42.93
C ALA A 442 -24.56 -17.36 42.28
N GLU A 443 -24.42 -18.55 42.88
CA GLU A 443 -23.31 -19.54 42.79
C GLU A 443 -23.90 -20.99 42.77
N ASP A 444 -23.29 -22.10 42.29
CA ASP A 444 -22.09 -22.41 41.46
C ASP A 444 -22.19 -23.91 40.99
N GLU A 445 -21.10 -24.53 40.49
CA GLU A 445 -20.75 -25.97 40.35
C GLU A 445 -20.45 -26.55 38.94
N THR A 446 -19.53 -27.54 38.96
CA THR A 446 -18.54 -27.94 37.95
C THR A 446 -18.96 -29.11 37.02
N ASN A 447 -18.37 -29.17 35.80
CA ASN A 447 -17.73 -30.41 35.28
C ASN A 447 -16.89 -30.23 33.99
N ASP A 448 -15.87 -31.06 33.82
CA ASP A 448 -14.84 -30.96 32.76
C ASP A 448 -15.25 -31.53 31.39
N LYS A 449 -14.87 -30.81 30.31
CA LYS A 449 -14.40 -31.36 29.02
C LYS A 449 -13.87 -30.25 28.10
N ILE A 450 -12.56 -30.25 27.85
CA ILE A 450 -11.90 -29.24 27.00
C ILE A 450 -12.23 -29.49 25.52
N ILE A 451 -13.09 -28.64 24.97
CA ILE A 451 -13.29 -28.43 23.53
C ILE A 451 -13.04 -26.94 23.28
N TYR A 452 -12.04 -26.60 22.47
CA TYR A 452 -11.71 -25.20 22.18
C TYR A 452 -12.68 -24.58 21.16
N THR A 453 -13.88 -24.20 21.64
CA THR A 453 -14.87 -23.43 20.87
C THR A 453 -14.53 -21.94 20.82
N ALA A 454 -14.73 -21.31 19.65
CA ALA A 454 -14.41 -19.90 19.45
C ALA A 454 -15.46 -18.95 20.08
N ILE A 455 -15.05 -18.23 21.12
CA ILE A 455 -15.70 -17.06 21.76
C ILE A 455 -14.52 -16.13 22.13
N GLY A 456 -14.54 -14.80 22.12
CA GLY A 456 -15.63 -13.83 22.13
C GLY A 456 -15.46 -12.95 23.38
N THR A 457 -14.99 -11.71 23.21
CA THR A 457 -15.01 -10.63 24.23
C THR A 457 -14.68 -11.03 25.68
N GLY A 458 -13.40 -11.19 26.02
CA GLY A 458 -12.99 -11.35 27.43
C GLY A 458 -11.61 -11.97 27.67
N GLU A 459 -10.54 -11.45 27.05
CA GLU A 459 -9.18 -11.92 27.34
C GLU A 459 -8.28 -10.77 27.82
N VAL A 460 -7.51 -11.06 28.87
CA VAL A 460 -6.64 -10.12 29.59
C VAL A 460 -5.62 -9.50 28.66
N ALA A 461 -5.41 -8.18 28.79
CA ALA A 461 -4.40 -7.46 28.02
C ALA A 461 -2.99 -8.01 28.32
N LYS A 462 -2.42 -8.77 27.38
CA LYS A 462 -0.98 -9.07 27.36
C LYS A 462 -0.21 -7.75 27.30
N SER A 463 0.81 -7.60 28.13
CA SER A 463 1.78 -6.51 27.97
C SER A 463 2.44 -6.58 26.59
N LEU A 464 2.79 -5.43 26.00
CA LEU A 464 3.41 -5.38 24.67
C LEU A 464 4.70 -6.21 24.59
N ASP A 465 5.43 -6.36 25.70
CA ASP A 465 6.67 -7.13 25.79
C ASP A 465 6.46 -8.62 25.47
N ASN A 466 5.30 -9.17 25.87
CA ASN A 466 4.89 -10.56 25.65
C ASN A 466 4.18 -10.81 24.31
N SER A 467 4.09 -9.79 23.44
CA SER A 467 3.61 -9.90 22.07
C SER A 467 4.71 -10.47 21.16
N GLY A 468 4.40 -11.50 20.38
CA GLY A 468 5.27 -11.94 19.27
C GLY A 468 5.32 -10.89 18.15
N LEU A 469 4.22 -10.18 17.91
CA LEU A 469 4.08 -9.13 16.90
C LEU A 469 4.78 -7.82 17.31
N TYR A 470 5.70 -7.33 16.47
CA TYR A 470 6.47 -6.10 16.69
C TYR A 470 6.05 -4.92 15.82
N LEU A 471 5.57 -5.17 14.59
CA LEU A 471 5.20 -4.13 13.63
C LEU A 471 4.14 -4.66 12.66
N TYR A 472 3.16 -3.81 12.35
CA TYR A 472 2.21 -3.98 11.25
C TYR A 472 2.30 -2.80 10.27
N ILE A 473 2.41 -3.07 8.96
CA ILE A 473 2.30 -2.06 7.90
C ILE A 473 1.36 -2.55 6.79
N ASP A 474 0.32 -1.77 6.50
CA ASP A 474 -0.54 -1.94 5.33
C ASP A 474 -0.12 -0.96 4.21
N LEU A 475 0.17 -1.48 3.01
CA LEU A 475 0.72 -0.71 1.88
C LEU A 475 -0.38 -0.25 0.90
N HIS A 476 -0.47 1.06 0.65
CA HIS A 476 -1.54 1.74 -0.10
C HIS A 476 -1.00 2.71 -1.18
N GLY A 477 -1.89 3.12 -2.08
CA GLY A 477 -1.61 4.04 -3.19
C GLY A 477 -2.46 5.31 -3.15
N HIS A 478 -1.83 6.48 -3.09
CA HIS A 478 -2.51 7.73 -2.72
C HIS A 478 -2.60 8.77 -3.85
N ALA A 479 -3.78 8.93 -4.47
CA ALA A 479 -3.97 9.82 -5.62
C ALA A 479 -3.68 11.31 -5.36
N SER A 480 -4.02 11.85 -4.19
CA SER A 480 -4.15 13.31 -3.99
C SER A 480 -2.97 14.01 -3.31
N LYS A 481 -2.42 13.43 -2.25
CA LYS A 481 -1.27 13.95 -1.49
C LYS A 481 0.01 13.37 -2.11
N LYS A 482 0.99 14.24 -2.35
CA LYS A 482 2.27 13.93 -3.00
C LYS A 482 3.24 13.20 -2.09
N GLY A 483 4.12 12.43 -2.72
CA GLY A 483 5.20 11.65 -2.12
C GLY A 483 4.75 10.44 -1.31
N VAL A 484 5.68 9.92 -0.50
CA VAL A 484 5.44 8.77 0.39
C VAL A 484 5.26 9.28 1.82
N PHE A 485 4.31 8.73 2.57
CA PHE A 485 4.07 9.09 3.97
C PHE A 485 3.34 7.96 4.69
N MET A 486 3.12 8.09 6.00
CA MET A 486 2.38 7.12 6.81
C MET A 486 1.20 7.77 7.55
N TYR A 487 0.17 6.97 7.79
CA TYR A 487 -0.83 7.24 8.81
C TYR A 487 -0.57 6.33 10.01
N GLY A 488 -0.44 6.91 11.20
CA GLY A 488 -0.32 6.19 12.48
C GLY A 488 -1.51 6.47 13.40
N ASN A 489 -1.66 5.68 14.45
CA ASN A 489 -2.77 5.87 15.39
C ASN A 489 -2.53 7.07 16.32
N HIS A 490 -3.60 7.52 16.98
CA HIS A 490 -3.56 8.57 17.99
C HIS A 490 -3.46 7.94 19.37
N PHE A 491 -2.69 8.59 20.25
CA PHE A 491 -2.46 8.21 21.63
C PHE A 491 -2.59 9.46 22.49
N THR A 492 -3.20 9.31 23.66
CA THR A 492 -3.24 10.36 24.69
C THR A 492 -1.93 10.45 25.45
N ASP A 493 -1.22 9.32 25.58
CA ASP A 493 0.08 9.24 26.19
C ASP A 493 1.20 9.81 25.28
N PRO A 494 2.12 10.64 25.81
CA PRO A 494 3.24 11.18 25.04
C PRO A 494 4.29 10.16 24.59
N GLU A 495 4.61 9.14 25.36
CA GLU A 495 5.61 8.11 25.00
C GLU A 495 5.09 7.21 23.88
N ASP A 496 3.82 6.79 23.94
CA ASP A 496 3.15 6.07 22.86
C ASP A 496 3.10 6.91 21.58
N THR A 497 2.81 8.21 21.71
CA THR A 497 2.82 9.15 20.59
C THR A 497 4.20 9.25 19.94
N ILE A 498 5.26 9.40 20.74
CA ILE A 498 6.65 9.44 20.25
C ILE A 498 7.02 8.12 19.59
N THR A 499 6.67 6.98 20.20
CA THR A 499 6.92 5.63 19.69
C THR A 499 6.24 5.39 18.33
N CYS A 500 4.99 5.85 18.17
CA CYS A 500 4.26 5.84 16.90
C CYS A 500 4.90 6.76 15.84
N MET A 501 5.43 7.91 16.24
CA MET A 501 6.03 8.87 15.29
C MET A 501 7.47 8.52 14.89
N LEU A 502 8.16 7.65 15.65
CA LEU A 502 9.58 7.34 15.48
C LEU A 502 9.92 6.69 14.12
N LEU A 503 9.14 5.70 13.68
CA LEU A 503 9.35 5.07 12.36
C LEU A 503 9.18 6.07 11.20
N PRO A 504 8.04 6.78 11.07
CA PRO A 504 7.88 7.83 10.06
C PRO A 504 8.98 8.90 10.12
N LYS A 505 9.46 9.29 11.32
CA LYS A 505 10.53 10.27 11.45
C LYS A 505 11.86 9.74 10.90
N LEU A 506 12.26 8.53 11.30
CA LEU A 506 13.50 7.90 10.82
C LEU A 506 13.43 7.60 9.31
N MET A 507 12.26 7.24 8.76
CA MET A 507 12.06 7.17 7.32
C MET A 507 12.33 8.50 6.62
N SER A 508 11.90 9.64 7.17
CA SER A 508 12.13 10.95 6.54
C SER A 508 13.60 11.39 6.49
N ILE A 509 14.45 10.83 7.36
CA ILE A 509 15.89 11.10 7.41
C ILE A 509 16.67 10.18 6.45
N ASN A 510 16.15 8.97 6.19
CA ASN A 510 16.83 7.96 5.39
C ASN A 510 16.30 7.83 3.94
N ASN A 511 15.03 8.14 3.70
CA ASN A 511 14.38 7.98 2.40
C ASN A 511 14.19 9.34 1.69
N PRO A 512 14.70 9.55 0.46
CA PRO A 512 14.62 10.83 -0.26
C PRO A 512 13.19 11.25 -0.64
N HIS A 513 12.22 10.35 -0.51
CA HIS A 513 10.84 10.50 -0.98
C HIS A 513 9.79 10.44 0.13
N PHE A 514 10.20 10.29 1.39
CA PHE A 514 9.29 10.16 2.53
C PHE A 514 9.05 11.49 3.25
N HIS A 515 7.83 12.00 3.22
CA HIS A 515 7.47 13.30 3.79
C HIS A 515 6.81 13.15 5.16
N PHE A 516 7.58 13.33 6.23
CA PHE A 516 7.06 13.31 7.61
C PHE A 516 5.89 14.28 7.81
N THR A 517 5.98 15.50 7.29
CA THR A 517 4.94 16.54 7.33
C THR A 517 3.66 16.19 6.56
N SER A 518 3.66 15.08 5.81
CA SER A 518 2.48 14.54 5.13
C SER A 518 1.83 13.38 5.90
N CYS A 519 2.45 12.92 6.99
CA CYS A 519 1.90 11.88 7.87
C CYS A 519 0.69 12.41 8.66
N ASN A 520 -0.07 11.52 9.31
CA ASN A 520 -1.23 11.92 10.14
C ASN A 520 -1.45 10.94 11.28
N PHE A 521 -1.43 11.47 12.51
CA PHE A 521 -1.58 10.77 13.79
C PHE A 521 -2.75 11.32 14.62
N ALA A 522 -3.59 12.17 14.02
CA ALA A 522 -4.73 12.78 14.72
C ALA A 522 -5.89 11.79 14.88
N GLU A 523 -6.55 11.80 16.04
CA GLU A 523 -7.67 10.90 16.37
C GLU A 523 -8.76 10.87 15.30
N ARG A 524 -9.18 12.04 14.81
CA ARG A 524 -10.14 12.18 13.70
C ARG A 524 -9.79 11.31 12.48
N ASN A 525 -8.50 11.09 12.19
CA ASN A 525 -8.06 10.28 11.06
C ASN A 525 -8.31 8.78 11.25
N MET A 526 -8.47 8.32 12.48
CA MET A 526 -8.87 6.95 12.83
C MET A 526 -10.37 6.72 12.62
N TYR A 527 -11.21 7.72 12.92
CA TYR A 527 -12.67 7.56 12.97
C TYR A 527 -13.46 8.27 11.85
N ILE A 528 -12.79 8.93 10.89
CA ILE A 528 -13.45 9.52 9.72
C ILE A 528 -14.28 8.45 8.99
N VAL A 529 -15.57 8.73 8.85
CA VAL A 529 -16.50 7.99 7.98
C VAL A 529 -16.29 8.44 6.53
N ASP A 530 -16.09 7.48 5.62
CA ASP A 530 -15.94 7.76 4.19
C ASP A 530 -17.33 7.98 3.57
N LYS A 531 -17.56 9.18 3.00
CA LYS A 531 -18.86 9.58 2.43
C LYS A 531 -19.31 8.70 1.24
N ARG A 532 -18.43 7.84 0.71
CA ARG A 532 -18.70 6.99 -0.45
C ARG A 532 -19.39 5.67 -0.09
N ASP A 533 -18.98 5.07 1.03
CA ASP A 533 -19.43 3.74 1.47
C ASP A 533 -20.09 3.77 2.87
N GLY A 534 -20.08 4.91 3.55
CA GLY A 534 -20.65 5.07 4.89
C GLY A 534 -19.83 4.41 6.00
N MET A 535 -18.66 3.84 5.69
CA MET A 535 -17.87 3.06 6.63
C MET A 535 -16.78 3.89 7.31
N SER A 536 -16.61 3.67 8.62
CA SER A 536 -15.56 4.29 9.43
C SER A 536 -14.18 3.71 9.12
N ARG A 537 -13.16 4.58 9.10
CA ARG A 537 -11.74 4.17 9.09
C ARG A 537 -11.30 3.37 10.32
N GLU A 538 -12.15 3.26 11.33
CA GLU A 538 -11.91 2.40 12.49
C GLU A 538 -11.76 0.93 12.11
N GLY A 539 -12.48 0.51 11.06
CA GLY A 539 -12.35 -0.81 10.45
C GLY A 539 -11.16 -0.99 9.50
N SER A 540 -10.29 0.00 9.37
CA SER A 540 -9.04 -0.12 8.59
C SER A 540 -8.02 -0.97 9.33
N GLY A 541 -7.18 -1.71 8.59
CA GLY A 541 -6.23 -2.67 9.17
C GLY A 541 -5.39 -2.05 10.28
N ARG A 542 -4.82 -0.86 10.03
CA ARG A 542 -4.03 -0.13 11.02
C ARG A 542 -4.76 0.14 12.35
N VAL A 543 -6.01 0.59 12.30
CA VAL A 543 -6.77 0.96 13.51
C VAL A 543 -7.28 -0.29 14.21
N ALA A 544 -7.82 -1.24 13.44
CA ALA A 544 -8.34 -2.49 13.96
C ALA A 544 -7.25 -3.36 14.59
N VAL A 545 -6.05 -3.46 13.99
CA VAL A 545 -4.89 -4.16 14.56
C VAL A 545 -4.49 -3.54 15.90
N TYR A 546 -4.42 -2.21 15.99
CA TYR A 546 -4.14 -1.54 17.26
C TYR A 546 -5.23 -1.82 18.31
N LYS A 547 -6.52 -1.65 17.97
CA LYS A 547 -7.62 -1.97 18.89
C LYS A 547 -7.65 -3.43 19.33
N MET A 548 -7.15 -4.34 18.51
CA MET A 548 -7.12 -5.78 18.75
C MET A 548 -5.87 -6.26 19.50
N THR A 549 -4.76 -5.52 19.50
CA THR A 549 -3.45 -6.02 20.00
C THR A 549 -2.66 -5.02 20.84
N GLY A 550 -3.16 -3.79 21.04
CA GLY A 550 -2.41 -2.70 21.64
C GLY A 550 -1.20 -2.22 20.82
N LEU A 551 -0.96 -2.76 19.61
CA LEU A 551 0.26 -2.49 18.86
C LEU A 551 0.36 -1.02 18.39
N ILE A 552 1.21 -0.25 19.09
CA ILE A 552 1.54 1.15 18.78
C ILE A 552 2.16 1.26 17.38
N ARG A 553 3.07 0.34 17.05
CA ARG A 553 3.75 0.23 15.75
C ARG A 553 2.83 -0.39 14.69
N SER A 554 1.71 0.27 14.42
CA SER A 554 0.72 -0.12 13.41
C SER A 554 0.50 1.05 12.45
N TYR A 555 0.76 0.83 11.16
CA TYR A 555 0.79 1.89 10.14
C TYR A 555 0.03 1.56 8.86
N THR A 556 -0.45 2.60 8.19
CA THR A 556 -0.77 2.56 6.76
C THR A 556 0.29 3.39 6.03
N LEU A 557 1.02 2.80 5.09
CA LEU A 557 2.01 3.49 4.24
C LEU A 557 1.36 3.85 2.91
N GLU A 558 1.45 5.10 2.53
CA GLU A 558 0.75 5.70 1.40
C GLU A 558 1.74 6.20 0.35
N CYS A 559 1.71 5.65 -0.86
CA CYS A 559 2.59 6.04 -1.97
C CYS A 559 1.83 6.83 -3.06
N ASN A 560 2.23 8.07 -3.33
CA ASN A 560 1.65 8.82 -4.46
C ASN A 560 1.96 8.18 -5.82
N TYR A 561 0.99 8.17 -6.74
CA TYR A 561 1.14 7.58 -8.08
C TYR A 561 2.11 8.33 -9.01
N ASN A 562 2.52 9.55 -8.66
CA ASN A 562 3.09 10.52 -9.61
C ASN A 562 4.43 11.13 -9.15
N SER A 563 4.49 11.83 -8.02
CA SER A 563 5.73 12.49 -7.56
C SER A 563 5.73 12.88 -6.07
N GLY A 564 6.93 13.21 -5.56
CA GLY A 564 7.14 13.88 -4.27
C GLY A 564 6.77 15.37 -4.28
N ARG A 565 6.77 16.00 -3.10
CA ARG A 565 6.70 17.48 -2.93
C ARG A 565 8.08 18.12 -3.01
N LEU A 566 9.07 17.43 -2.47
CA LEU A 566 10.49 17.80 -2.37
C LEU A 566 11.31 16.50 -2.43
N VAL A 567 12.63 16.60 -2.37
CA VAL A 567 13.53 15.47 -2.16
C VAL A 567 14.26 15.71 -0.84
N ASN A 568 14.23 14.76 0.09
CA ASN A 568 14.95 14.92 1.35
C ASN A 568 16.46 14.79 1.10
N THR A 569 17.26 15.66 1.71
CA THR A 569 18.72 15.50 1.75
C THR A 569 19.06 14.33 2.67
N ILE A 570 19.59 13.26 2.10
CA ILE A 570 20.01 12.07 2.85
C ILE A 570 21.50 12.18 3.16
N PRO A 571 21.94 11.94 4.42
CA PRO A 571 23.36 11.89 4.75
C PRO A 571 24.10 10.85 3.90
N ALA A 572 25.32 11.17 3.45
CA ALA A 572 26.17 10.22 2.74
C ALA A 572 26.46 8.99 3.62
N ARG A 573 26.41 7.78 3.05
CA ARG A 573 26.73 6.58 3.82
C ARG A 573 28.24 6.47 3.96
N VAL A 574 28.72 6.02 5.12
CA VAL A 574 30.16 5.80 5.39
C VAL A 574 30.84 4.89 4.34
N ARG A 575 30.07 4.02 3.67
CA ARG A 575 30.55 3.13 2.60
C ARG A 575 30.61 3.76 1.19
N ASP A 576 30.04 4.94 0.96
CA ASP A 576 29.96 5.52 -0.40
C ASP A 576 31.29 6.14 -0.89
N GLY A 577 32.26 6.31 0.02
CA GLY A 577 33.54 6.94 -0.25
C GLY A 577 33.45 8.47 -0.39
N VAL A 578 34.55 9.17 -0.17
CA VAL A 578 34.59 10.66 -0.17
C VAL A 578 34.29 11.26 -1.57
N ASN A 579 34.36 10.45 -2.63
CA ASN A 579 34.39 10.93 -4.02
C ASN A 579 33.07 10.73 -4.82
N LYS A 580 31.98 10.27 -4.21
CA LYS A 580 30.67 10.32 -4.88
C LYS A 580 30.03 11.71 -4.70
N THR A 581 30.11 12.52 -5.74
CA THR A 581 29.26 13.71 -5.90
C THR A 581 27.79 13.29 -5.92
N VAL A 582 27.13 13.42 -4.76
CA VAL A 582 25.68 13.20 -4.67
C VAL A 582 24.99 14.26 -5.52
N SER A 583 24.47 13.87 -6.68
CA SER A 583 23.65 14.76 -7.50
C SER A 583 22.41 15.15 -6.69
N HIS A 584 22.40 16.38 -6.20
CA HIS A 584 21.27 16.93 -5.46
C HIS A 584 20.09 17.12 -6.42
N MET A 585 19.21 16.13 -6.48
CA MET A 585 17.94 16.24 -7.20
C MET A 585 17.00 17.20 -6.46
N PHE A 586 17.15 18.50 -6.72
CA PHE A 586 16.26 19.53 -6.15
C PHE A 586 14.81 19.40 -6.64
N VAL A 587 14.60 18.79 -7.81
CA VAL A 587 13.28 18.53 -8.39
C VAL A 587 12.84 17.08 -8.08
N PRO A 588 11.66 16.86 -7.46
CA PRO A 588 11.15 15.52 -7.23
C PRO A 588 10.94 14.74 -8.54
N PRO A 589 11.52 13.53 -8.67
CA PRO A 589 11.33 12.73 -9.87
C PRO A 589 9.87 12.29 -10.03
N LYS A 590 9.50 11.96 -11.27
CA LYS A 590 8.32 11.13 -11.51
C LYS A 590 8.57 9.74 -10.92
N TYR A 591 7.63 9.25 -10.14
CA TYR A 591 7.76 7.93 -9.52
C TYR A 591 7.55 6.84 -10.56
N THR A 592 8.42 5.84 -10.51
CA THR A 592 8.48 4.64 -11.33
C THR A 592 8.44 3.41 -10.41
N PRO A 593 8.28 2.17 -10.93
CA PRO A 593 8.43 0.95 -10.14
C PRO A 593 9.69 0.94 -9.25
N ALA A 594 10.85 1.33 -9.80
CA ALA A 594 12.10 1.40 -9.04
C ALA A 594 12.07 2.39 -7.86
N VAL A 595 11.36 3.52 -7.98
CA VAL A 595 11.18 4.47 -6.86
C VAL A 595 10.31 3.86 -5.75
N PHE A 596 9.27 3.11 -6.11
CA PHE A 596 8.42 2.41 -5.15
C PHE A 596 9.17 1.24 -4.48
N GLU A 597 9.90 0.44 -5.25
CA GLU A 597 10.71 -0.70 -4.78
C GLU A 597 11.76 -0.27 -3.75
N ALA A 598 12.34 0.93 -3.90
CA ALA A 598 13.29 1.48 -2.93
C ALA A 598 12.68 1.91 -1.58
N VAL A 599 11.35 2.04 -1.45
CA VAL A 599 10.73 2.70 -0.28
C VAL A 599 11.04 2.03 1.04
N LEU A 600 10.86 0.71 1.13
CA LEU A 600 11.05 -0.05 2.37
C LEU A 600 12.52 -0.42 2.64
N TYR A 601 13.42 -0.31 1.65
CA TYR A 601 14.87 -0.44 1.89
C TYR A 601 15.37 0.55 2.96
N PHE A 602 14.72 1.72 3.06
CA PHE A 602 15.06 2.73 4.07
C PHE A 602 14.37 2.48 5.42
N VAL A 603 13.32 1.65 5.48
CA VAL A 603 12.76 1.13 6.76
C VAL A 603 13.72 0.11 7.38
N SER A 604 14.46 -0.63 6.58
CA SER A 604 15.43 -1.60 7.08
C SER A 604 16.59 -0.98 7.89
N VAL A 605 16.86 0.32 7.75
CA VAL A 605 17.81 1.06 8.62
C VAL A 605 17.23 1.31 10.01
N PHE A 606 15.91 1.58 10.10
CA PHE A 606 15.20 1.81 11.37
C PHE A 606 15.24 0.58 12.28
N PHE A 607 15.04 -0.62 11.73
CA PHE A 607 15.04 -1.85 12.54
C PHE A 607 16.38 -2.08 13.23
N ILE A 608 17.51 -1.84 12.57
CA ILE A 608 18.85 -1.96 13.19
C ILE A 608 19.03 -0.95 14.33
N GLN A 609 18.41 0.24 14.23
CA GLN A 609 18.50 1.31 15.23
C GLN A 609 17.63 1.08 16.47
N LEU A 610 16.69 0.12 16.45
CA LEU A 610 15.76 -0.19 17.55
C LEU A 610 15.76 -1.65 18.00
N SER A 611 16.65 -2.47 17.47
CA SER A 611 16.95 -3.83 17.96
C SER A 611 18.11 -3.82 18.97
N ARG A 612 18.39 -2.64 19.56
CA ARG A 612 19.54 -2.29 20.41
C ARG A 612 19.17 -1.10 21.29
#